data_AF-A0A831ZDN0-F1
#
_entry.id   AF-A0A831ZDN0-F1
#
_cell.length_a   1.000
_cell.length_b   1.000
_cell.length_c   1.000
_cell.angle_alpha   90.00
_cell.angle_beta   90.00
_cell.angle_gamma   90.00
#
_symmetry.space_group_name_H-M   'P 1'
#
loop_
_entity.id
_entity.type
_entity.pdbx_description
1 polymer ?
#
loop_
_entity_poly.entity_id
_entity_poly.type
_entity_poly.pdbx_seq_one_letter_code
_entity_poly.pdbx_strand_id
1 'polypeptide(L)'
;MQRLNKIRLTTTFWDKHRNIVFNPRQTKLISHLLETDDFEQGISRRKYKTLAHTTDITAARDLKDLVDKKVLVPVGDGRSRKYKLNVSNK
;
A
#
# COMPACT_ATOMS: atom_id res chain seq x y z
N MET A 1 12.59 6.03 10.45
CA MET A 1 13.78 5.53 9.69
C MET A 1 14.72 6.67 9.26
N GLN A 2 16.00 6.40 8.93
CA GLN A 2 16.89 7.41 8.31
C GLN A 2 16.45 7.75 6.87
N ARG A 3 16.49 9.03 6.49
CA ARG A 3 15.98 9.58 5.20
C ARG A 3 16.52 8.85 3.95
N LEU A 4 17.79 8.47 3.95
CA LEU A 4 18.44 7.76 2.84
C LEU A 4 17.81 6.38 2.57
N ASN A 5 17.46 5.65 3.62
CA ASN A 5 16.84 4.32 3.49
C ASN A 5 15.46 4.43 2.85
N LYS A 6 14.75 5.52 3.13
CA LYS A 6 13.42 5.79 2.60
C LYS A 6 13.46 6.07 1.11
N ILE A 7 14.39 6.92 0.66
CA ILE A 7 14.62 7.19 -0.76
C ILE A 7 14.97 5.88 -1.50
N ARG A 8 15.88 5.08 -0.94
CA ARG A 8 16.26 3.80 -1.55
C ARG A 8 15.07 2.85 -1.67
N LEU A 9 14.28 2.71 -0.60
CA LEU A 9 13.07 1.87 -0.57
C LEU A 9 12.05 2.32 -1.62
N THR A 10 11.77 3.61 -1.70
CA THR A 10 10.84 4.18 -2.67
C THR A 10 11.30 3.89 -4.10
N THR A 11 12.57 4.13 -4.41
CA THR A 11 13.13 3.88 -5.75
C THR A 11 13.05 2.40 -6.13
N THR A 12 13.50 1.50 -5.25
CA THR A 12 13.46 0.05 -5.56
C THR A 12 12.04 -0.48 -5.65
N PHE A 13 11.11 0.06 -4.87
CA PHE A 13 9.71 -0.30 -4.94
C PHE A 13 9.11 0.06 -6.30
N TRP A 14 9.31 1.29 -6.77
CA TRP A 14 8.75 1.73 -8.05
C TRP A 14 9.38 1.03 -9.25
N ASP A 15 10.70 0.78 -9.23
CA ASP A 15 11.35 0.01 -10.30
C ASP A 15 10.82 -1.43 -10.37
N LYS A 16 10.67 -2.11 -9.22
CA LYS A 16 10.09 -3.47 -9.15
C LYS A 16 8.68 -3.54 -9.73
N HIS A 17 7.87 -2.50 -9.57
CA HIS A 17 6.48 -2.48 -10.02
C HIS A 17 6.24 -1.61 -11.26
N ARG A 18 7.30 -1.26 -12.01
CA ARG A 18 7.20 -0.33 -13.16
C ARG A 18 6.25 -0.77 -14.27
N ASN A 19 6.02 -2.08 -14.40
CA ASN A 19 5.12 -2.67 -15.41
C ASN A 19 3.68 -2.81 -14.92
N ILE A 20 3.37 -2.38 -13.69
CA ILE A 20 2.03 -2.47 -13.12
C ILE A 20 1.32 -1.14 -13.33
N VAL A 21 0.13 -1.20 -13.91
CA VAL A 21 -0.75 -0.03 -14.02
C VAL A 21 -1.48 0.18 -12.70
N PHE A 22 -1.29 1.37 -12.13
CA PHE A 22 -1.98 1.83 -10.92
C PHE A 22 -2.99 2.91 -11.25
N ASN A 23 -4.16 2.87 -10.60
CA ASN A 23 -5.07 4.00 -10.63
C ASN A 23 -4.60 5.11 -9.66
N PRO A 24 -5.10 6.36 -9.78
CA PRO A 24 -4.64 7.47 -8.93
C PRO A 24 -4.81 7.24 -7.43
N ARG A 25 -5.86 6.53 -6.99
CA ARG A 25 -6.09 6.23 -5.57
C ARG A 25 -5.10 5.21 -5.03
N GLN A 26 -4.72 4.24 -5.85
CA GLN A 26 -3.70 3.24 -5.53
C GLN A 26 -2.31 3.88 -5.47
N THR A 27 -1.96 4.72 -6.45
CA THR A 27 -0.69 5.48 -6.44
C THR A 27 -0.59 6.34 -5.18
N LYS A 28 -1.67 7.07 -4.82
CA LYS A 28 -1.72 7.85 -3.57
C LYS A 28 -1.47 7.00 -2.34
N LEU A 29 -2.10 5.82 -2.26
CA LEU A 29 -1.89 4.90 -1.14
C LEU A 29 -0.43 4.46 -1.03
N ILE A 30 0.14 4.01 -2.16
CA ILE A 30 1.51 3.50 -2.21
C ILE A 30 2.50 4.59 -1.81
N SER A 31 2.41 5.79 -2.41
CA SER A 31 3.25 6.92 -2.05
C SER A 31 3.16 7.24 -0.57
N HIS A 32 1.94 7.28 -0.02
CA HIS A 32 1.75 7.53 1.40
C HIS A 32 2.41 6.45 2.28
N LEU A 33 2.25 5.17 1.97
CA LEU A 33 2.87 4.07 2.71
C LEU A 33 4.41 4.05 2.60
N LEU A 34 4.97 4.57 1.51
CA LEU A 34 6.43 4.72 1.33
C LEU A 34 6.98 5.96 2.05
N GLU A 35 6.15 6.99 2.24
CA GLU A 35 6.54 8.31 2.78
C GLU A 35 6.28 8.48 4.28
N THR A 36 5.37 7.72 4.89
CA THR A 36 5.08 7.81 6.34
C THR A 36 5.50 6.55 7.10
N ASP A 37 5.82 6.72 8.38
CA ASP A 37 6.07 5.62 9.32
C ASP A 37 4.76 5.28 10.10
N ASP A 38 3.65 6.02 9.89
CA ASP A 38 2.36 5.85 10.62
C ASP A 38 1.64 4.52 10.36
N PHE A 39 2.09 3.75 9.37
CA PHE A 39 1.47 2.49 8.94
C PHE A 39 2.44 1.31 8.97
N GLU A 40 3.39 1.29 9.90
CA GLU A 40 4.27 0.13 10.12
C GLU A 40 3.49 -1.20 10.29
N GLN A 41 2.31 -1.13 10.94
CA GLN A 41 1.41 -2.27 11.10
C GLN A 41 0.44 -2.48 9.92
N GLY A 42 0.57 -1.71 8.86
CA GLY A 42 -0.30 -1.72 7.69
C GLY A 42 -1.52 -0.81 7.84
N ILE A 43 -2.17 -0.56 6.70
CA ILE A 43 -3.36 0.26 6.61
C ILE A 43 -4.62 -0.60 6.64
N SER A 44 -5.66 -0.16 7.35
CA SER A 44 -6.97 -0.80 7.30
C SER A 44 -7.81 -0.28 6.14
N ARG A 45 -8.82 -1.03 5.70
CA ARG A 45 -9.77 -0.59 4.67
C ARG A 45 -10.42 0.75 5.01
N ARG A 46 -10.82 0.94 6.27
CA ARG A 46 -11.42 2.19 6.75
C ARG A 46 -10.48 3.39 6.59
N LYS A 47 -9.19 3.24 6.95
CA LYS A 47 -8.21 4.32 6.81
C LYS A 47 -7.93 4.63 5.34
N TYR A 48 -7.82 3.59 4.50
CA TYR A 48 -7.65 3.79 3.06
C TYR A 48 -8.85 4.52 2.42
N LYS A 49 -10.07 4.13 2.79
CA LYS A 49 -11.31 4.80 2.36
C LYS A 49 -11.24 6.32 2.59
N THR A 50 -10.81 6.72 3.79
CA THR A 50 -10.63 8.12 4.16
C THR A 50 -9.51 8.77 3.36
N LEU A 51 -8.34 8.13 3.25
CA LEU A 51 -7.18 8.64 2.51
C LEU A 51 -7.50 8.91 1.02
N ALA A 52 -8.25 8.01 0.40
CA ALA A 52 -8.57 8.04 -1.01
C ALA A 52 -9.91 8.71 -1.33
N HIS A 53 -10.63 9.23 -0.32
CA HIS A 53 -11.95 9.85 -0.44
C HIS A 53 -12.92 9.03 -1.31
N THR A 54 -13.07 7.75 -0.98
CA THR A 54 -13.86 6.81 -1.78
C THR A 54 -14.87 6.02 -0.96
N THR A 55 -15.65 5.15 -1.60
CA THR A 55 -16.63 4.29 -0.90
C THR A 55 -15.96 3.06 -0.33
N ASP A 56 -16.64 2.37 0.60
CA ASP A 56 -16.10 1.14 1.21
C ASP A 56 -15.92 0.02 0.17
N ILE A 57 -16.86 -0.08 -0.78
CA ILE A 57 -16.80 -1.05 -1.88
C ILE A 57 -15.62 -0.74 -2.81
N THR A 58 -15.44 0.52 -3.20
CA THR A 58 -14.30 0.92 -4.04
C THR A 58 -12.97 0.69 -3.32
N ALA A 59 -12.89 1.04 -2.02
CA ALA A 59 -11.71 0.77 -1.21
C ALA A 59 -11.40 -0.74 -1.11
N ALA A 60 -12.42 -1.59 -0.97
CA ALA A 60 -12.25 -3.04 -0.96
C ALA A 60 -11.70 -3.56 -2.30
N ARG A 61 -12.23 -3.06 -3.42
CA ARG A 61 -11.78 -3.45 -4.77
C ARG A 61 -10.34 -3.01 -5.04
N ASP A 62 -10.01 -1.76 -4.74
CA ASP A 62 -8.67 -1.21 -4.94
C ASP A 62 -7.62 -1.98 -4.10
N LEU A 63 -7.92 -2.29 -2.83
CA LEU A 63 -7.01 -3.07 -1.96
C LEU A 63 -6.88 -4.53 -2.42
N LYS A 64 -7.98 -5.15 -2.88
CA LYS A 64 -7.95 -6.49 -3.45
C LYS A 64 -7.09 -6.52 -4.71
N ASP A 65 -7.27 -5.58 -5.63
CA ASP A 65 -6.47 -5.49 -6.85
C ASP A 65 -4.97 -5.33 -6.54
N LEU A 66 -4.61 -4.51 -5.54
CA LEU A 66 -3.22 -4.38 -5.09
C LEU A 66 -2.65 -5.67 -4.47
N VAL A 67 -3.47 -6.47 -3.78
CA VAL A 67 -3.06 -7.78 -3.28
C VAL A 67 -2.88 -8.78 -4.43
N ASP A 68 -3.82 -8.83 -5.37
CA ASP A 68 -3.76 -9.71 -6.54
C ASP A 68 -2.54 -9.39 -7.42
N LYS A 69 -2.18 -8.10 -7.52
CA LYS A 69 -0.93 -7.60 -8.15
C LYS A 69 0.35 -7.87 -7.33
N LYS A 70 0.24 -8.49 -6.16
CA LYS A 70 1.34 -8.73 -5.21
C LYS A 70 2.05 -7.46 -4.73
N VAL A 71 1.38 -6.32 -4.77
CA VAL A 71 1.89 -5.01 -4.35
C VAL A 71 1.65 -4.83 -2.85
N LEU A 72 0.54 -5.34 -2.34
CA LEU A 72 0.21 -5.40 -0.92
C LEU A 72 0.14 -6.85 -0.42
N VAL A 73 0.43 -7.05 0.86
CA VAL A 73 0.22 -8.30 1.58
C VAL A 73 -0.80 -8.05 2.70
N PRO A 74 -1.88 -8.85 2.80
CA PRO A 74 -2.80 -8.77 3.92
C PRO A 74 -2.12 -9.29 5.20
N VAL A 75 -2.35 -8.62 6.32
CA VAL A 75 -1.88 -9.03 7.65
C VAL A 75 -3.04 -8.99 8.65
N GLY A 76 -3.08 -9.94 9.57
CA GLY A 76 -4.23 -10.14 10.46
C GLY A 76 -5.45 -10.73 9.74
N ASP A 77 -6.56 -10.86 10.47
CA ASP A 77 -7.78 -11.52 9.97
C ASP A 77 -9.06 -10.82 10.45
N GLY A 78 -10.18 -11.05 9.76
CA GLY A 78 -11.48 -10.50 10.09
C GLY A 78 -11.47 -8.97 10.24
N ARG A 79 -11.88 -8.47 11.41
CA ARG A 79 -11.96 -7.04 11.70
C ARG A 79 -10.59 -6.37 11.90
N SER A 80 -9.53 -7.16 12.12
CA SER A 80 -8.16 -6.64 12.30
C SER A 80 -7.34 -6.65 11.01
N ARG A 81 -7.94 -7.04 9.87
CA ARG A 81 -7.26 -7.11 8.57
C ARG A 81 -6.69 -5.76 8.15
N LYS A 82 -5.38 -5.74 7.94
CA LYS A 82 -4.61 -4.61 7.41
C LYS A 82 -3.83 -5.04 6.17
N TYR A 83 -3.24 -4.07 5.49
CA TYR A 83 -2.47 -4.28 4.27
C TYR A 83 -1.11 -3.58 4.39
N LYS A 84 -0.02 -4.30 4.11
CA LYS A 84 1.36 -3.79 4.11
C LYS A 84 1.94 -3.84 2.69
N LEU A 85 2.89 -2.97 2.37
CA LEU A 85 3.65 -3.05 1.12
C LEU A 85 4.41 -4.38 1.04
N ASN A 86 4.39 -5.01 -0.13
CA ASN A 86 5.15 -6.23 -0.39
C ASN A 86 6.62 -5.90 -0.72
N VAL A 87 7.36 -5.51 0.31
CA VAL A 87 8.78 -5.14 0.22
C VAL A 87 9.71 -6.35 0.40
N SER A 88 9.24 -7.57 0.16
CA SER A 88 10.10 -8.77 0.22
C SER A 88 11.28 -8.62 -0.74
N ASN A 89 12.46 -8.45 -0.14
CA ASN A 89 13.76 -8.61 -0.76
C ASN A 89 13.92 -10.12 -0.98
N LYS A 90 13.69 -10.59 -2.19
CA LYS A 90 14.06 -11.95 -2.58
C LYS A 90 15.35 -11.88 -3.36
#